data_AF-A0A833MYG1-F1
#
_entry.id   AF-A0A833MYG1-F1
#
_cell.length_a   1.000
_cell.length_b   1.000
_cell.length_c   1.000
_cell.angle_alpha   90.00
_cell.angle_beta   90.00
_cell.angle_gamma   90.00
#
_symmetry.space_group_name_H-M   'P 1'
#
loop_
_entity.id
_entity.type
_entity.pdbx_description
1 polymer ?
#
loop_
_entity_poly.entity_id
_entity_poly.type
_entity_poly.pdbx_seq_one_letter_code
_entity_poly.pdbx_strand_id
1 'polypeptide(L)'
;MGSRRPKLSQASSLAAFRKWLTANGATVMAPTSRFEVVRFRGAAGVSIIYRNENARPHKMTGEAQAAWNAFVEGRALDLSPPPPAYIGDAERRVVATSDADLIACAGRRPITVAFLMERDELPMREATARLFGLERRGLLTRSGGRGSGPLLWACPSSFLPDEPAHA
;
A
#
# COMPACT_ATOMS: atom_id res chain seq x y z
N MET A 1 -28.98 2.25 -35.38
CA MET A 1 -28.04 3.34 -35.03
C MET A 1 -26.83 2.73 -34.33
N GLY A 2 -25.67 2.69 -34.99
CA GLY A 2 -24.46 2.07 -34.41
C GLY A 2 -23.81 3.01 -33.40
N SER A 3 -24.00 2.78 -32.11
CA SER A 3 -23.25 3.48 -31.06
C SER A 3 -21.77 3.18 -31.23
N ARG A 4 -21.01 4.15 -31.79
CA ARG A 4 -19.55 4.05 -31.91
C ARG A 4 -18.97 4.01 -30.50
N ARG A 5 -18.35 2.87 -30.11
CA ARG A 5 -17.60 2.79 -28.85
C ARG A 5 -16.54 3.91 -28.81
N PRO A 6 -16.44 4.66 -27.70
CA PRO A 6 -15.45 5.71 -27.57
C PRO A 6 -14.04 5.13 -27.69
N LYS A 7 -13.18 5.81 -28.45
CA LYS A 7 -11.77 5.41 -28.62
C LYS A 7 -10.89 6.20 -27.67
N LEU A 8 -10.05 5.52 -26.88
CA LEU A 8 -9.07 6.12 -25.96
C LEU A 8 -8.12 7.13 -26.62
N SER A 9 -7.86 7.03 -27.92
CA SER A 9 -6.97 7.96 -28.64
C SER A 9 -7.61 9.30 -28.97
N GLN A 10 -8.94 9.44 -28.83
CA GLN A 10 -9.65 10.67 -29.14
C GLN A 10 -9.70 11.60 -27.94
N ALA A 11 -9.39 12.88 -28.17
CA ALA A 11 -9.41 13.92 -27.13
C ALA A 11 -10.79 14.08 -26.47
N SER A 12 -11.87 13.99 -27.24
CA SER A 12 -13.26 14.04 -26.73
C SER A 12 -13.57 12.87 -25.80
N SER A 13 -13.14 11.65 -26.15
CA SER A 13 -13.30 10.47 -25.30
C SER A 13 -12.50 10.58 -24.01
N LEU A 14 -11.27 11.12 -24.06
CA LEU A 14 -10.45 11.32 -22.87
C LEU A 14 -11.03 12.39 -21.94
N ALA A 15 -11.58 13.47 -22.49
CA ALA A 15 -12.26 14.51 -21.71
C ALA A 15 -13.51 13.95 -21.02
N ALA A 16 -14.33 13.17 -21.75
CA ALA A 16 -15.49 12.50 -21.18
C ALA A 16 -15.09 11.49 -20.09
N PHE A 17 -14.03 10.72 -20.32
CA PHE A 17 -13.52 9.76 -19.34
C PHE A 17 -13.02 10.44 -18.07
N ARG A 18 -12.27 11.55 -18.17
CA ARG A 18 -11.82 12.32 -16.98
C ARG A 18 -13.00 12.88 -16.16
N LYS A 19 -14.05 13.35 -16.83
CA LYS A 19 -15.28 13.78 -16.16
C LYS A 19 -15.97 12.60 -15.46
N TRP A 20 -16.08 11.47 -16.14
CA TRP A 20 -16.65 10.25 -15.58
C TRP A 20 -15.86 9.74 -14.37
N LEU A 21 -14.53 9.74 -14.43
CA LEU A 21 -13.65 9.38 -13.30
C LEU A 21 -13.97 10.25 -12.06
N THR A 22 -14.05 11.56 -12.25
CA THR A 22 -14.33 12.50 -11.16
C THR A 22 -15.73 12.28 -10.57
N ALA A 23 -16.74 12.05 -11.43
CA ALA A 23 -18.10 11.76 -11.00
C ALA A 23 -18.24 10.43 -10.22
N ASN A 24 -17.29 9.51 -10.43
CA ASN A 24 -17.22 8.22 -9.74
C ASN A 24 -16.26 8.24 -8.54
N GLY A 25 -15.84 9.42 -8.06
CA GLY A 25 -15.05 9.57 -6.82
C GLY A 25 -13.54 9.57 -7.00
N ALA A 26 -13.02 9.36 -8.21
CA ALA A 26 -11.58 9.43 -8.45
C ALA A 26 -11.06 10.88 -8.45
N THR A 27 -9.84 11.07 -7.96
CA THR A 27 -9.10 12.34 -8.11
C THR A 27 -8.23 12.29 -9.37
N VAL A 28 -8.60 13.04 -10.40
CA VAL A 28 -7.77 13.16 -11.61
C VAL A 28 -6.58 14.08 -11.33
N MET A 29 -5.37 13.63 -11.69
CA MET A 29 -4.11 14.32 -11.42
C MET A 29 -3.45 14.78 -12.72
N ALA A 30 -2.54 15.74 -12.61
CA ALA A 30 -1.67 16.11 -13.72
C ALA A 30 -0.76 14.94 -14.13
N PRO A 31 -0.59 14.65 -15.43
CA PRO A 31 0.39 13.68 -15.92
C PRO A 31 1.81 14.03 -15.46
N THR A 32 2.61 13.02 -15.11
CA THR A 32 4.03 13.20 -14.72
C THR A 32 5.01 12.98 -15.88
N SER A 33 4.52 12.48 -17.01
CA SER A 33 5.31 12.22 -18.21
C SER A 33 4.49 12.44 -19.48
N ARG A 34 5.15 12.77 -20.60
CA ARG A 34 4.52 12.97 -21.92
C ARG A 34 3.78 11.73 -22.45
N PHE A 35 4.12 10.55 -21.93
CA PHE A 35 3.51 9.28 -22.30
C PHE A 35 2.26 8.97 -21.47
N GLU A 36 1.97 9.72 -20.41
CA GLU A 36 0.77 9.56 -19.61
C GLU A 36 -0.36 10.39 -20.20
N VAL A 37 -1.47 9.73 -20.58
CA VAL A 37 -2.66 10.43 -21.09
C VAL A 37 -3.70 10.69 -20.01
N VAL A 38 -3.75 9.83 -19.00
CA VAL A 38 -4.62 9.98 -17.83
C VAL A 38 -3.88 9.44 -16.61
N ARG A 39 -3.82 10.24 -15.56
CA ARG A 39 -3.35 9.85 -14.22
C ARG A 39 -4.47 10.16 -13.24
N PHE A 40 -4.87 9.20 -12.42
CA PHE A 40 -5.89 9.42 -11.40
C PHE A 40 -5.60 8.59 -10.16
N ARG A 41 -6.14 9.02 -9.02
CA ARG A 41 -6.17 8.25 -7.78
C ARG A 41 -7.59 7.78 -7.54
N GLY A 42 -7.78 6.46 -7.42
CA GLY A 42 -9.06 5.87 -7.02
C GLY A 42 -8.91 4.89 -5.86
N ALA A 43 -9.83 3.93 -5.77
CA ALA A 43 -9.93 2.99 -4.65
C ALA A 43 -8.65 2.15 -4.48
N ALA A 44 -8.02 1.74 -5.59
CA ALA A 44 -6.80 0.95 -5.60
C ALA A 44 -5.50 1.78 -5.54
N GLY A 45 -5.58 3.09 -5.32
CA GLY A 45 -4.43 4.00 -5.34
C GLY A 45 -4.24 4.68 -6.70
N VAL A 46 -2.99 4.87 -7.14
CA VAL A 46 -2.69 5.62 -8.38
C VAL A 46 -2.76 4.72 -9.60
N SER A 47 -3.60 5.11 -10.55
CA SER A 47 -3.85 4.40 -11.81
C SER A 47 -3.51 5.30 -12.99
N ILE A 48 -2.87 4.73 -14.01
CA ILE A 48 -2.29 5.47 -15.13
C ILE A 48 -2.61 4.78 -16.45
N ILE A 49 -3.00 5.58 -17.45
CA ILE A 49 -3.09 5.16 -18.85
C ILE A 49 -1.93 5.78 -19.61
N TYR A 50 -1.11 4.92 -20.21
CA TYR A 50 0.01 5.29 -21.04
C TYR A 50 -0.32 5.17 -22.52
N ARG A 51 0.22 6.08 -23.32
CA ARG A 51 0.33 5.97 -24.77
C ARG A 51 1.76 5.61 -25.19
N ASN A 52 1.88 4.94 -26.33
CA ASN A 52 3.16 4.77 -27.02
C ASN A 52 3.54 6.05 -27.80
N GLU A 53 4.70 5.99 -28.46
CA GLU A 53 5.24 7.09 -29.28
C GLU A 53 4.32 7.49 -30.43
N ASN A 54 3.53 6.55 -30.95
CA ASN A 54 2.53 6.77 -31.99
C ASN A 54 1.18 7.27 -31.45
N ALA A 55 1.16 7.79 -30.22
CA ALA A 55 -0.01 8.30 -29.52
C ALA A 55 -1.18 7.31 -29.35
N ARG A 56 -0.91 6.00 -29.44
CA ARG A 56 -1.89 4.95 -29.17
C ARG A 56 -1.78 4.47 -27.73
N PRO A 57 -2.90 4.19 -27.04
CA PRO A 57 -2.86 3.56 -25.71
C PRO A 57 -2.08 2.25 -25.80
N HIS A 58 -1.12 2.05 -24.90
CA HIS A 58 -0.25 0.88 -24.93
C HIS A 58 -0.17 0.15 -23.59
N LYS A 59 -0.39 0.86 -22.47
CA LYS A 59 -0.33 0.25 -21.14
C LYS A 59 -1.30 0.93 -20.19
N MET A 60 -1.95 0.15 -19.34
CA MET A 60 -2.78 0.63 -18.24
C MET A 60 -2.27 0.01 -16.93
N THR A 61 -2.32 0.76 -15.84
CA THR A 61 -1.87 0.30 -14.51
C THR A 61 -2.95 0.50 -13.46
N GLY A 62 -2.89 -0.29 -12.39
CA GLY A 62 -3.87 -0.23 -11.31
C GLY A 62 -5.28 -0.55 -11.83
N GLU A 63 -6.25 0.27 -11.44
CA GLU A 63 -7.66 0.09 -11.82
C GLU A 63 -8.02 0.72 -13.18
N ALA A 64 -7.03 1.29 -13.90
CA ALA A 64 -7.28 2.03 -15.15
C ALA A 64 -8.00 1.20 -16.23
N GLN A 65 -7.68 -0.09 -16.35
CA GLN A 65 -8.34 -0.98 -17.32
C GLN A 65 -9.81 -1.23 -16.94
N ALA A 66 -10.08 -1.49 -15.66
CA ALA A 66 -11.44 -1.71 -15.16
C ALA A 66 -12.29 -0.44 -15.29
N ALA A 67 -11.73 0.71 -14.94
CA ALA A 67 -12.37 2.02 -15.08
C ALA A 67 -12.70 2.34 -16.55
N TRP A 68 -11.76 2.10 -17.47
CA TRP A 68 -12.02 2.32 -18.89
C TRP A 68 -13.13 1.41 -19.43
N ASN A 69 -13.11 0.13 -19.07
CA ASN A 69 -14.14 -0.82 -19.50
C ASN A 69 -15.51 -0.43 -18.96
N ALA A 70 -15.62 -0.07 -17.68
CA ALA A 70 -16.86 0.40 -17.07
C ALA A 70 -17.40 1.66 -17.76
N PHE A 71 -16.52 2.62 -18.09
CA PHE A 71 -16.88 3.81 -18.84
C PHE A 71 -17.44 3.48 -20.23
N VAL A 72 -16.77 2.62 -21.00
CA VAL A 72 -17.21 2.23 -22.35
C VAL A 72 -18.54 1.47 -22.31
N GLU A 73 -18.76 0.67 -21.27
CA GLU A 73 -19.97 -0.12 -21.06
C GLU A 73 -21.10 0.67 -20.41
N GLY A 74 -20.86 1.92 -19.98
CA GLY A 74 -21.85 2.74 -19.29
C GLY A 74 -22.19 2.23 -17.88
N ARG A 75 -21.32 1.45 -17.26
CA ARG A 75 -21.48 0.96 -15.89
C ARG A 75 -20.92 1.98 -14.89
N ALA A 76 -21.55 2.08 -13.73
CA ALA A 76 -20.97 2.80 -12.59
C ALA A 76 -19.84 1.96 -11.96
N LEU A 77 -18.82 2.63 -11.44
CA LEU A 77 -17.72 1.99 -10.71
C LEU A 77 -17.31 2.94 -9.60
N ASP A 78 -17.42 2.55 -8.34
CA ASP A 78 -16.93 3.38 -7.25
C ASP A 78 -15.39 3.42 -7.27
N LEU A 79 -14.85 4.60 -7.54
CA LEU A 79 -13.43 4.90 -7.54
C LEU A 79 -13.05 5.83 -6.40
N SER A 80 -13.95 6.05 -5.44
CA SER A 80 -13.64 6.83 -4.26
C SER A 80 -12.42 6.20 -3.58
N PRO A 81 -11.30 6.92 -3.43
CA PRO A 81 -10.20 6.38 -2.66
C PRO A 81 -10.73 6.01 -1.27
N PRO A 82 -10.27 4.89 -0.67
CA PRO A 82 -10.56 4.68 0.74
C PRO A 82 -10.16 5.95 1.50
N PRO A 83 -10.87 6.31 2.58
CA PRO A 83 -10.47 7.43 3.41
C PRO A 83 -8.98 7.29 3.68
N PRO A 84 -8.20 8.38 3.56
CA PRO A 84 -6.76 8.29 3.78
C PRO A 84 -6.57 7.53 5.08
N ALA A 85 -5.83 6.42 5.03
CA ALA A 85 -5.43 5.73 6.24
C ALA A 85 -4.62 6.76 7.02
N TYR A 86 -5.31 7.49 7.90
CA TYR A 86 -4.68 8.46 8.76
C TYR A 86 -3.78 7.62 9.65
N ILE A 87 -2.53 8.06 9.76
CA ILE A 87 -1.63 7.68 10.84
C ILE A 87 -2.41 8.00 12.13
N GLY A 88 -3.17 7.04 12.67
CA GLY A 88 -4.11 7.29 13.76
C GLY A 88 -5.44 6.53 13.77
N ASP A 89 -5.89 5.87 12.69
CA ASP A 89 -7.16 5.12 12.72
C ASP A 89 -7.01 3.79 13.50
N ALA A 90 -7.14 3.87 14.82
CA ALA A 90 -7.03 2.73 15.73
C ALA A 90 -8.12 1.67 15.51
N GLU A 91 -9.28 2.05 14.95
CA GLU A 91 -10.45 1.18 14.82
C GLU A 91 -10.46 0.32 13.54
N ARG A 92 -9.57 0.59 12.58
CA ARG A 92 -9.46 -0.19 11.32
C ARG A 92 -8.31 -1.20 11.32
N ARG A 93 -7.65 -1.38 12.46
CA ARG A 93 -6.52 -2.31 12.61
C ARG A 93 -7.02 -3.75 12.46
N VAL A 94 -6.47 -4.49 11.47
CA VAL A 94 -6.23 -5.93 11.67
C VAL A 94 -5.63 -6.05 13.06
N VAL A 95 -6.21 -6.87 13.95
CA VAL A 95 -5.82 -6.94 15.37
C VAL A 95 -4.30 -7.03 15.44
N ALA A 96 -3.65 -5.90 15.68
CA ALA A 96 -2.21 -5.80 15.56
C ALA A 96 -1.64 -6.74 16.62
N THR A 97 -0.71 -7.61 16.22
CA THR A 97 -0.07 -8.58 17.13
C THR A 97 0.26 -7.84 18.42
N SER A 98 -0.25 -8.28 19.58
CA SER A 98 -0.11 -7.51 20.82
C SER A 98 1.37 -7.33 21.18
N ASP A 99 1.72 -6.32 21.98
CA ASP A 99 3.10 -6.15 22.42
C ASP A 99 3.64 -7.41 23.13
N ALA A 100 2.77 -8.11 23.88
CA ALA A 100 3.11 -9.39 24.52
C ALA A 100 3.42 -10.49 23.49
N ASP A 101 2.62 -10.60 22.44
CA ASP A 101 2.86 -11.57 21.36
C ASP A 101 4.13 -11.25 20.57
N LEU A 102 4.43 -9.97 20.35
CA LEU A 102 5.67 -9.54 19.69
C LEU A 102 6.90 -9.90 20.52
N ILE A 103 6.85 -9.70 21.84
CA ILE A 103 7.92 -10.10 22.76
C ILE A 103 8.09 -11.63 22.74
N ALA A 104 6.99 -12.39 22.81
CA ALA A 104 7.02 -13.85 22.73
C ALA A 104 7.55 -14.36 21.36
N CYS A 105 7.29 -13.64 20.28
CA CYS A 105 7.89 -13.92 18.97
C CYS A 105 9.39 -13.60 18.97
N ALA A 106 9.79 -12.45 19.51
CA ALA A 106 11.19 -12.02 19.59
C ALA A 106 12.06 -12.93 20.48
N GLY A 107 11.46 -13.62 21.45
CA GLY A 107 12.13 -14.65 22.26
C GLY A 107 12.38 -15.97 21.52
N ARG A 108 11.58 -16.25 20.48
CA ARG A 108 11.73 -17.47 19.64
C ARG A 108 12.60 -17.23 18.42
N ARG A 109 12.56 -16.03 17.85
CA ARG A 109 13.34 -15.63 16.68
C ARG A 109 13.50 -14.11 16.62
N PRO A 110 14.60 -13.58 16.06
CA PRO A 110 14.69 -12.15 15.80
C PRO A 110 13.56 -11.67 14.89
N ILE A 111 12.94 -10.54 15.23
CA ILE A 111 11.89 -9.89 14.47
C ILE A 111 12.42 -8.64 13.77
N THR A 112 11.83 -8.30 12.62
CA THR A 112 12.25 -7.17 11.78
C THR A 112 11.10 -6.19 11.56
N VAL A 113 11.42 -5.01 11.03
CA VAL A 113 10.39 -4.07 10.54
C VAL A 113 9.54 -4.74 9.46
N ALA A 114 10.15 -5.47 8.53
CA ALA A 114 9.46 -6.18 7.47
C ALA A 114 8.48 -7.24 8.01
N PHE A 115 8.87 -7.96 9.06
CA PHE A 115 7.98 -8.93 9.72
C PHE A 115 6.67 -8.29 10.21
N LEU A 116 6.73 -7.09 10.79
CA LEU A 116 5.54 -6.34 11.22
C LEU A 116 4.74 -5.78 10.04
N MET A 117 5.43 -5.34 8.99
CA MET A 117 4.77 -4.84 7.78
C MET A 117 4.00 -5.96 7.06
N GLU A 118 4.55 -7.17 7.00
CA GLU A 118 3.94 -8.32 6.34
C GLU A 118 2.83 -8.96 7.17
N ARG A 119 3.00 -9.03 8.49
CA ARG A 119 2.08 -9.74 9.40
C ARG A 119 0.90 -8.89 9.85
N ASP A 120 1.17 -7.64 10.22
CA ASP A 120 0.17 -6.73 10.79
C ASP A 120 -0.26 -5.65 9.77
N GLU A 121 0.18 -5.77 8.51
CA GLU A 121 -0.02 -4.77 7.43
C GLU A 121 0.39 -3.35 7.85
N LEU A 122 1.33 -3.24 8.81
CA LEU A 122 1.74 -1.96 9.36
C LEU A 122 2.56 -1.16 8.35
N PRO A 123 2.31 0.14 8.18
CA PRO A 123 3.20 0.99 7.40
C PRO A 123 4.59 1.04 8.06
N MET A 124 5.64 1.14 7.25
CA MET A 124 7.05 1.08 7.70
C MET A 124 7.34 1.99 8.91
N ARG A 125 6.81 3.23 8.91
CA ARG A 125 6.98 4.19 10.00
C ARG A 125 6.41 3.67 11.33
N GLU A 126 5.26 3.01 11.32
CA GLU A 126 4.61 2.48 12.52
C GLU A 126 5.28 1.20 13.00
N ALA A 127 5.59 0.29 12.09
CA ALA A 127 6.39 -0.91 12.38
C ALA A 127 7.73 -0.54 13.05
N THR A 128 8.38 0.51 12.53
CA THR A 128 9.61 1.07 13.10
C THR A 128 9.35 1.68 14.47
N ALA A 129 8.41 2.63 14.59
CA ALA A 129 8.10 3.30 15.85
C ALA A 129 7.74 2.32 16.97
N ARG A 130 7.08 1.21 16.62
CA ARG A 130 6.68 0.16 17.55
C ARG A 130 7.88 -0.61 18.10
N LEU A 131 8.77 -1.10 17.24
CA LEU A 131 9.99 -1.81 17.65
C LEU A 131 10.93 -0.92 18.47
N PHE A 132 11.13 0.32 18.04
CA PHE A 132 11.91 1.30 18.80
C PHE A 132 11.23 1.70 20.12
N GLY A 133 9.90 1.67 20.20
CA GLY A 133 9.15 1.87 21.43
C GLY A 133 9.40 0.76 22.45
N LEU A 134 9.37 -0.50 22.00
CA LEU A 134 9.68 -1.67 22.83
C LEU A 134 11.15 -1.71 23.26
N GLU A 135 12.06 -1.31 22.37
CA GLU A 135 13.49 -1.15 22.69
C GLU A 135 13.71 -0.09 23.77
N ARG A 136 13.11 1.10 23.64
CA ARG A 136 13.22 2.16 24.65
C ARG A 136 12.65 1.76 26.02
N ARG A 137 11.71 0.82 26.04
CA ARG A 137 11.12 0.25 27.26
C ARG A 137 11.93 -0.93 27.82
N GLY A 138 13.04 -1.31 27.18
CA GLY A 138 13.87 -2.43 27.60
C GLY A 138 13.25 -3.82 27.35
N LEU A 139 12.17 -3.90 26.57
CA LEU A 139 11.45 -5.14 26.30
C LEU A 139 12.02 -5.91 25.11
N LEU A 140 12.74 -5.22 24.22
CA LEU A 140 13.48 -5.79 23.10
C LEU A 140 14.89 -5.21 23.07
N THR A 141 15.84 -6.02 22.66
CA THR A 141 17.21 -5.59 22.39
C THR A 141 17.48 -5.71 20.90
N ARG A 142 18.11 -4.68 20.34
CA ARG A 142 18.52 -4.71 18.95
C ARG A 142 19.72 -5.64 18.78
N SER A 143 19.56 -6.68 17.97
CA SER A 143 20.59 -7.67 17.72
C SER A 143 21.04 -7.59 16.26
N GLY A 144 22.08 -6.82 15.98
CA GLY A 144 22.61 -6.69 14.61
C GLY A 144 22.04 -5.51 13.81
N GLY A 145 22.75 -5.18 12.72
CA GLY A 145 22.59 -3.94 11.95
C GLY A 145 23.87 -3.11 11.83
N ARG A 146 25.07 -3.73 11.82
CA ARG A 146 26.26 -3.03 11.30
C ARG A 146 26.28 -3.16 9.78
N GLY A 147 26.10 -2.04 9.07
CA GLY A 147 26.11 -1.97 7.60
C GLY A 147 24.71 -2.00 6.96
N SER A 148 24.61 -2.46 5.71
CA SER A 148 23.41 -2.43 4.86
C SER A 148 22.34 -3.48 5.18
N GLY A 149 22.49 -4.24 6.27
CA GLY A 149 21.57 -5.32 6.64
C GLY A 149 20.31 -4.84 7.35
N PRO A 150 19.24 -5.65 7.38
CA PRO A 150 18.00 -5.30 8.08
C PRO A 150 18.24 -5.20 9.59
N LEU A 151 17.60 -4.22 10.23
CA LEU A 151 17.58 -4.12 11.68
C LEU A 151 16.75 -5.27 12.27
N LEU A 152 17.30 -5.92 13.29
CA LEU A 152 16.67 -7.05 13.97
C LEU A 152 16.50 -6.72 15.46
N TRP A 153 15.40 -7.19 16.04
CA TRP A 153 15.11 -7.10 17.47
C TRP A 153 14.87 -8.50 18.03
N ALA A 154 15.47 -8.78 19.18
CA ALA A 154 15.30 -10.02 19.93
C ALA A 154 14.88 -9.71 21.37
N CYS A 155 14.29 -10.68 22.05
CA CYS A 155 14.02 -10.54 23.48
C CYS A 155 15.36 -10.55 24.25
N PRO A 156 15.61 -9.61 25.19
CA PRO A 156 16.82 -9.66 26.00
C PRO A 156 16.89 -10.96 26.79
N SER A 157 18.09 -11.52 26.93
CA SER A 157 18.33 -12.81 27.60
C SER A 157 17.85 -12.85 29.05
N SER A 158 17.63 -11.68 29.68
CA SER A 158 17.03 -11.54 31.02
C SER A 158 15.52 -11.84 31.09
N PHE A 159 14.85 -12.03 29.94
CA PHE A 159 13.42 -12.35 29.84
C PHE A 159 13.16 -13.72 29.20
N LEU A 160 14.21 -14.48 28.87
CA LEU A 160 14.06 -15.88 28.51
C LEU A 160 13.82 -16.67 29.80
N PRO A 161 12.80 -17.55 29.86
CA PRO A 161 12.72 -18.52 30.94
C PRO A 161 14.01 -19.34 30.95
N ASP A 162 14.60 -19.55 32.13
CA ASP A 162 15.74 -20.46 32.33
C ASP A 162 15.48 -21.74 31.54
N GLU A 163 16.34 -22.04 30.55
CA GLU A 163 16.33 -23.38 29.98
C GLU A 163 16.60 -24.36 31.13
N PRO A 164 15.77 -25.39 31.34
CA PRO A 164 16.11 -26.41 32.30
C PRO A 164 17.41 -27.05 31.82
N ALA A 165 18.47 -26.87 32.61
CA ALA A 165 19.75 -27.52 32.40
C ALA A 165 19.51 -29.03 32.24
N HIS A 166 19.69 -29.52 31.02
CA HIS A 166 19.68 -30.96 30.77
C HIS A 166 20.90 -31.57 31.47
N ALA A 167 20.60 -32.29 32.55
CA ALA A 167 21.49 -33.26 33.20
C ALA A 167 21.70 -34.49 32.31
#